data_AF-A0A815VCS4-F1
#
_entry.id   AF-A0A815VCS4-F1
#
_cell.length_a   1.000
_cell.length_b   1.000
_cell.length_c   1.000
_cell.angle_alpha   90.00
_cell.angle_beta   90.00
_cell.angle_gamma   90.00
#
_symmetry.space_group_name_H-M   'P 1'
#
loop_
_entity.id
_entity.type
_entity.pdbx_description
1 polymer ?
#
loop_
_entity_poly.entity_id
_entity_poly.type
_entity_poly.pdbx_seq_one_letter_code
_entity_poly.pdbx_strand_id
1 'polypeptide(L)'
;MIDVGAVAAFVVWTIKNPQWNERKHHRRRLFLLQLGSELIEAHVDRRQQQPQSMQRGVKLALQAIGQTTTLSRPPMASTIAVKRRCQLCSRERDRKVITHCARCNIPCCPDHHQVICTTCSDIFLK
;
A
#
# COMPACT_ATOMS: atom_id res chain seq x y z
N MET A 1 -22.00 -17.56 10.64
CA MET A 1 -21.90 -18.74 9.75
C MET A 1 -20.49 -18.98 9.22
N ILE A 2 -19.64 -17.96 9.08
CA ILE A 2 -18.25 -18.11 8.60
C ILE A 2 -17.41 -19.03 9.51
N ASP A 3 -17.53 -18.89 10.82
CA ASP A 3 -16.73 -19.70 11.77
C ASP A 3 -17.01 -21.20 11.64
N VAL A 4 -18.29 -21.57 11.51
CA VAL A 4 -18.73 -22.97 11.34
C VAL A 4 -18.19 -23.54 10.03
N GLY A 5 -18.30 -22.78 8.93
CA GLY A 5 -17.78 -23.19 7.64
C GLY A 5 -16.26 -23.37 7.64
N ALA A 6 -15.53 -22.46 8.30
CA ALA A 6 -14.08 -22.54 8.40
C ALA A 6 -13.59 -23.73 9.24
N VAL A 7 -14.29 -24.06 10.33
CA VAL A 7 -14.00 -25.27 11.13
C VAL A 7 -14.30 -26.54 10.33
N ALA A 8 -15.45 -26.59 9.65
CA ALA A 8 -15.81 -27.73 8.81
C ALA A 8 -14.76 -27.97 7.70
N ALA A 9 -14.37 -26.91 6.99
CA ALA A 9 -13.34 -26.99 5.96
C ALA A 9 -11.98 -27.44 6.52
N PHE A 10 -11.58 -26.94 7.70
CA PHE A 10 -10.35 -27.36 8.37
C PHE A 10 -10.35 -28.86 8.69
N VAL A 11 -11.45 -29.38 9.24
CA VAL A 11 -11.58 -30.81 9.56
C VAL A 11 -11.44 -31.65 8.28
N VAL A 12 -12.20 -31.30 7.23
CA VAL A 12 -12.13 -32.00 5.94
C VAL A 12 -10.71 -31.95 5.36
N TRP A 13 -10.03 -30.80 5.42
CA TRP A 13 -8.67 -30.63 4.93
C TRP A 13 -7.67 -31.52 5.66
N THR A 14 -7.71 -31.54 7.00
CA THR A 14 -6.77 -32.33 7.81
C THR A 14 -6.98 -33.83 7.72
N ILE A 15 -8.21 -34.28 7.47
CA ILE A 15 -8.50 -35.69 7.18
C ILE A 15 -7.90 -36.08 5.82
N LYS A 16 -8.07 -35.23 4.79
CA LYS A 16 -7.51 -35.48 3.46
C LYS A 16 -5.99 -35.34 3.39
N ASN A 17 -5.40 -34.49 4.23
CA ASN A 17 -3.97 -34.16 4.22
C ASN A 17 -3.37 -34.34 5.64
N PRO A 18 -3.24 -35.58 6.14
CA PRO A 18 -2.84 -35.83 7.52
C PRO A 18 -1.42 -35.34 7.85
N GLN A 19 -0.48 -35.44 6.89
CA GLN A 19 0.88 -34.93 7.08
C GLN A 19 1.01 -33.38 7.07
N TRP A 20 -0.05 -32.64 6.69
CA TRP A 20 0.03 -31.19 6.58
C TRP A 20 0.17 -30.53 7.96
N ASN A 21 1.31 -29.86 8.19
CA ASN A 21 1.65 -29.19 9.44
C ASN A 21 1.50 -30.08 10.70
N GLU A 22 1.65 -31.39 10.57
CA GLU A 22 1.38 -32.38 11.63
C GLU A 22 2.08 -32.07 12.95
N ARG A 23 3.34 -31.60 12.90
CA ARG A 23 4.16 -31.27 14.08
C ARG A 23 3.84 -29.91 14.72
N LYS A 24 2.90 -29.14 14.17
CA LYS A 24 2.56 -27.79 14.65
C LYS A 24 1.31 -27.86 15.52
N HIS A 25 1.33 -27.25 16.71
CA HIS A 25 0.15 -27.20 17.57
C HIS A 25 -0.93 -26.22 17.07
N HIS A 26 -0.56 -25.24 16.23
CA HIS A 26 -1.43 -24.16 15.76
C HIS A 26 -1.96 -24.37 14.32
N ARG A 27 -2.24 -25.61 13.92
CA ARG A 27 -2.66 -25.96 12.55
C ARG A 27 -3.89 -25.21 12.06
N ARG A 28 -4.91 -25.03 12.92
CA ARG A 28 -6.11 -24.27 12.57
C ARG A 28 -5.78 -22.83 12.19
N ARG A 29 -4.87 -22.18 12.93
CA ARG A 29 -4.42 -20.82 12.60
C ARG A 29 -3.70 -20.78 11.26
N LEU A 30 -2.79 -21.71 11.00
CA LEU A 30 -2.09 -21.81 9.71
C LEU A 30 -3.07 -22.01 8.56
N PHE A 31 -4.08 -22.85 8.77
CA PHE A 31 -5.09 -23.16 7.76
C PHE A 31 -5.89 -21.91 7.41
N LEU A 32 -6.33 -21.14 8.42
CA LEU A 32 -7.06 -19.90 8.20
C LEU A 32 -6.21 -18.82 7.53
N LEU A 33 -4.92 -18.73 7.86
CA LEU A 33 -4.02 -17.79 7.20
C LEU A 33 -3.83 -18.14 5.72
N GLN A 34 -3.62 -19.42 5.43
CA GLN A 34 -3.48 -19.90 4.06
C GLN A 34 -4.79 -19.73 3.27
N LEU A 35 -5.91 -20.21 3.80
CA LEU A 35 -7.23 -20.04 3.21
C LEU A 35 -7.56 -18.57 2.95
N GLY A 36 -7.28 -17.70 3.93
CA GLY A 36 -7.50 -16.26 3.79
C GLY A 36 -6.67 -15.66 2.66
N SER A 37 -5.43 -16.11 2.49
CA SER A 37 -4.53 -15.64 1.43
C SER A 37 -5.00 -16.11 0.05
N GLU A 38 -5.41 -17.38 -0.07
CA GLU A 38 -5.93 -17.97 -1.32
C GLU A 38 -7.26 -17.30 -1.74
N LEU A 39 -8.17 -17.03 -0.79
CA LEU A 39 -9.46 -16.40 -1.10
C LEU A 39 -9.34 -14.97 -1.64
N ILE A 40 -8.30 -14.24 -1.24
CA ILE A 40 -8.12 -12.85 -1.65
C ILE A 40 -7.28 -12.69 -2.92
N GLU A 41 -6.59 -13.74 -3.37
CA GLU A 41 -5.61 -13.67 -4.47
C GLU A 41 -6.18 -13.00 -5.73
N ALA A 42 -7.28 -13.52 -6.27
CA ALA A 42 -7.94 -12.95 -7.45
C ALA A 42 -8.43 -11.50 -7.25
N HIS A 43 -8.86 -11.16 -6.03
CA HIS A 43 -9.26 -9.79 -5.71
C HIS A 43 -8.08 -8.84 -5.66
N VAL A 44 -6.95 -9.34 -5.17
CA VAL A 44 -5.72 -8.58 -5.11
C VAL A 44 -5.19 -8.35 -6.53
N ASP A 45 -5.13 -9.37 -7.38
CA ASP A 45 -4.70 -9.26 -8.77
C ASP A 45 -5.51 -8.22 -9.54
N ARG A 46 -6.84 -8.26 -9.40
CA ARG A 46 -7.73 -7.28 -10.04
C ARG A 46 -7.45 -5.85 -9.56
N ARG A 47 -7.11 -5.66 -8.28
CA ARG A 47 -6.75 -4.33 -7.75
C ARG A 47 -5.43 -3.84 -8.33
N GLN A 48 -4.46 -4.73 -8.56
CA GLN A 48 -3.19 -4.36 -9.16
C GLN A 48 -3.33 -3.83 -10.58
N GLN A 49 -4.25 -4.39 -11.37
CA GLN A 49 -4.53 -3.95 -12.74
C GLN A 49 -5.07 -2.51 -12.81
N GLN A 50 -5.53 -1.94 -11.69
CA GLN A 50 -6.04 -0.57 -11.60
C GLN A 50 -5.28 0.30 -10.59
N PRO A 51 -3.97 0.55 -10.78
CA PRO A 51 -3.15 1.22 -9.78
C PRO A 51 -3.41 2.73 -9.69
N GLN A 52 -4.07 3.33 -10.68
CA GLN A 52 -4.29 4.78 -10.71
C GLN A 52 -5.31 5.26 -9.66
N SER A 53 -6.30 4.44 -9.31
CA SER A 53 -7.34 4.78 -8.32
C SER A 53 -6.95 4.42 -6.88
N MET A 54 -5.89 3.63 -6.69
CA MET A 54 -5.52 3.12 -5.36
C MET A 54 -4.88 4.20 -4.48
N GLN A 55 -5.36 4.27 -3.24
CA GLN A 55 -4.75 5.09 -2.19
C GLN A 55 -3.31 4.61 -1.90
N ARG A 56 -2.43 5.52 -1.49
CA ARG A 56 -1.02 5.22 -1.20
C ARG A 56 -0.86 4.09 -0.18
N GLY A 57 -1.66 4.08 0.88
CA GLY A 57 -1.60 3.02 1.91
C GLY A 57 -1.89 1.63 1.33
N VAL A 58 -2.87 1.53 0.43
CA VAL A 58 -3.20 0.26 -0.24
C VAL A 58 -2.06 -0.20 -1.14
N LYS A 59 -1.41 0.71 -1.88
CA LYS A 59 -0.24 0.40 -2.71
C LYS A 59 0.92 -0.15 -1.87
N LEU A 60 1.19 0.47 -0.72
CA LEU A 60 2.25 0.02 0.18
C LEU A 60 1.92 -1.34 0.81
N ALA A 61 0.66 -1.57 1.20
CA ALA A 61 0.22 -2.85 1.73
C ALA A 61 0.36 -3.98 0.69
N LEU A 62 -0.01 -3.72 -0.57
CA LEU A 62 0.15 -4.66 -1.69
C LEU A 62 1.62 -5.01 -1.94
N GLN A 63 2.51 -4.02 -1.86
CA GLN A 63 3.96 -4.27 -1.95
C GLN A 63 4.48 -5.09 -0.77
N ALA A 64 3.99 -4.85 0.44
CA ALA A 64 4.43 -5.54 1.65
C ALA A 64 4.05 -7.03 1.66
N ILE A 65 2.95 -7.42 1.00
CA ILE A 65 2.56 -8.83 0.84
C ILE A 65 3.30 -9.53 -0.31
N GLY A 66 4.42 -8.97 -0.77
CA GLY A 66 5.31 -9.58 -1.77
C GLY A 66 4.82 -9.46 -3.21
N GLN A 67 3.74 -8.71 -3.45
CA GLN A 67 3.26 -8.53 -4.80
C GLN A 67 3.86 -7.28 -5.44
N THR A 68 4.79 -7.50 -6.37
CA THR A 68 5.40 -6.44 -7.16
C THR A 68 4.37 -5.94 -8.16
N THR A 69 3.93 -4.68 -7.99
CA THR A 69 3.27 -3.95 -9.09
C THR A 69 4.29 -3.82 -10.23
N THR A 70 4.37 -4.82 -11.11
CA THR A 70 5.08 -4.75 -12.38
C THR A 70 4.24 -3.88 -13.32
N LEU A 71 4.27 -2.59 -13.05
CA LEU A 71 3.92 -1.59 -14.05
C LEU A 71 5.01 -1.65 -15.12
N SER A 72 4.87 -2.55 -16.08
CA SER A 72 5.40 -2.31 -17.43
C SER A 72 4.62 -1.12 -17.97
N ARG A 73 5.09 0.07 -17.63
CA ARG A 73 4.61 1.32 -18.19
C ARG A 73 5.18 1.38 -19.62
N PRO A 74 4.36 1.36 -20.68
CA PRO A 74 4.87 1.74 -21.99
C PRO A 74 5.44 3.17 -21.86
N PRO A 75 6.64 3.43 -22.39
CA PRO A 75 7.26 4.74 -22.30
C PRO A 75 6.55 5.65 -23.29
N MET A 76 5.43 6.25 -22.88
CA MET A 76 4.88 7.39 -23.60
C MET A 76 5.09 8.68 -22.82
N ALA A 77 5.91 9.49 -23.48
CA ALA A 77 6.27 10.86 -23.21
C ALA A 77 5.08 11.75 -22.84
N SER A 78 5.25 12.46 -21.74
CA SER A 78 5.03 13.91 -21.62
C SER A 78 5.36 14.28 -20.18
N THR A 79 6.44 15.03 -19.98
CA THR A 79 6.94 15.49 -18.67
C THR A 79 6.05 16.60 -18.11
N ILE A 80 4.74 16.42 -18.13
CA ILE A 80 3.81 17.35 -17.50
C ILE A 80 3.98 17.17 -16.00
N ALA A 81 4.46 18.21 -15.32
CA ALA A 81 4.58 18.23 -13.87
C ALA A 81 3.20 17.93 -13.25
N VAL A 82 3.05 16.72 -12.71
CA VAL A 82 1.77 16.26 -12.15
C VAL A 82 1.51 17.00 -10.84
N LYS A 83 0.47 17.82 -10.83
CA LYS A 83 0.02 18.51 -9.61
C LYS A 83 -0.42 17.49 -8.56
N ARG A 84 0.11 17.60 -7.36
CA ARG A 84 -0.23 16.78 -6.18
C ARG A 84 -0.88 17.65 -5.12
N ARG A 85 -1.68 17.05 -4.24
CA ARG A 85 -2.28 17.79 -3.13
C ARG A 85 -1.22 18.16 -2.09
N CYS A 86 -1.28 19.37 -1.54
CA CYS A 86 -0.50 19.75 -0.36
C CYS A 86 -0.85 18.84 0.83
N GLN A 87 0.15 18.24 1.47
CA GLN A 87 -0.06 17.32 2.59
C GLN A 87 -0.38 18.03 3.91
N LEU A 88 -0.04 19.32 4.02
CA LEU A 88 -0.26 20.14 5.23
C LEU A 88 -1.65 20.81 5.23
N CYS A 89 -2.28 20.93 4.05
CA CYS A 89 -3.66 21.43 3.96
C CYS A 89 -4.68 20.40 4.47
N SER A 90 -5.71 20.89 5.18
CA SER A 90 -6.92 20.14 5.49
C SER A 90 -7.60 19.59 4.22
N ARG A 91 -8.41 18.52 4.37
CA ARG A 91 -9.08 17.86 3.22
C ARG A 91 -10.06 18.74 2.47
N GLU A 92 -10.66 19.70 3.14
CA GLU A 92 -11.57 20.67 2.55
C GLU A 92 -10.88 21.63 1.59
N ARG A 93 -9.61 22.00 1.84
CA ARG A 93 -8.90 22.99 1.02
C ARG A 93 -8.30 22.41 -0.27
N ASP A 94 -8.01 21.10 -0.30
CA ASP A 94 -7.49 20.30 -1.43
C ASP A 94 -6.52 21.00 -2.42
N ARG A 95 -5.66 21.92 -1.93
CA ARG A 95 -4.78 22.72 -2.80
C ARG A 95 -3.82 21.82 -3.58
N LYS A 96 -3.84 21.95 -4.90
CA LYS A 96 -2.96 21.21 -5.82
C LYS A 96 -1.70 22.04 -6.15
N VAL A 97 -0.54 21.44 -5.96
CA VAL A 97 0.78 22.06 -6.07
C VAL A 97 1.72 21.18 -6.86
N ILE A 98 2.69 21.79 -7.54
CA ILE A 98 3.85 21.10 -8.13
C ILE A 98 5.10 21.24 -7.25
N THR A 99 5.05 22.10 -6.23
CA THR A 99 6.16 22.46 -5.37
C THR A 99 6.34 21.46 -4.24
N HIS A 100 7.60 21.12 -3.95
CA HIS A 100 7.99 20.16 -2.93
C HIS A 100 9.00 20.78 -1.96
N CYS A 101 8.96 20.37 -0.69
CA CYS A 101 9.98 20.75 0.29
C CYS A 101 11.34 20.13 -0.11
N ALA A 102 12.39 20.93 -0.18
CA ALA A 102 13.73 20.45 -0.54
C ALA A 102 14.30 19.41 0.44
N ARG A 103 13.87 19.43 1.71
CA ARG A 103 14.37 18.52 2.76
C ARG A 103 13.66 17.16 2.76
N CYS A 104 12.32 17.16 2.74
CA CYS A 104 11.52 15.94 2.92
C CYS A 104 10.76 15.51 1.66
N ASN A 105 10.87 16.26 0.56
CA ASN A 105 10.20 16.03 -0.72
C ASN A 105 8.65 15.94 -0.64
N ILE A 106 8.07 16.50 0.43
CA ILE A 106 6.62 16.53 0.61
C ILE A 106 6.02 17.68 -0.21
N PRO A 107 4.91 17.48 -0.94
CA PRO A 107 4.24 18.56 -1.66
C PRO A 107 3.61 19.58 -0.69
N CYS A 108 4.00 20.84 -0.83
CA CYS A 108 3.61 21.94 0.06
C CYS A 108 3.17 23.18 -0.73
N CYS A 109 2.05 23.79 -0.34
CA CYS A 109 1.60 25.07 -0.91
C CYS A 109 2.37 26.26 -0.32
N PRO A 110 2.30 27.45 -0.94
CA PRO A 110 2.98 28.65 -0.46
C PRO A 110 2.65 29.01 1.00
N ASP A 111 1.42 28.75 1.46
CA ASP A 111 1.05 28.98 2.87
C ASP A 111 1.80 28.06 3.87
N HIS A 112 2.37 26.96 3.39
CA HIS A 112 3.01 25.94 4.23
C HIS A 112 4.49 25.69 3.85
N HIS A 113 5.06 26.49 2.95
CA HIS A 113 6.49 26.46 2.66
C HIS A 113 7.05 27.87 2.65
N GLN A 114 8.33 28.01 3.01
CA GLN A 114 9.05 29.25 2.90
C GLN A 114 10.29 29.03 2.06
N VAL A 115 10.58 29.98 1.18
CA VAL A 115 11.85 30.01 0.44
C VAL A 115 12.86 30.74 1.31
N ILE A 116 13.94 30.07 1.65
CA ILE A 116 15.03 30.59 2.47
C ILE A 116 16.31 30.52 1.63
N CYS A 117 17.18 31.53 1.72
CA CYS A 117 18.47 31.48 1.03
C CYS A 117 19.37 30.39 1.64
N THR A 118 20.36 29.93 0.88
CA THR A 118 21.26 28.85 1.30
C THR A 118 21.96 29.15 2.63
N THR A 119 22.40 30.40 2.83
CA THR A 119 23.03 30.85 4.08
C THR A 119 22.11 30.77 5.31
N CYS A 120 20.84 31.15 5.16
CA CYS A 120 19.89 31.10 6.28
C CYS A 120 19.35 29.68 6.50
N SER A 121 19.34 28.81 5.48
CA SER A 121 18.92 27.41 5.61
C SER A 121 19.80 26.65 6.59
N ASP A 122 21.11 26.90 6.59
CA ASP A 122 22.08 26.21 7.46
C ASP A 122 21.93 26.58 8.94
N ILE A 123 21.34 27.75 9.24
CA ILE A 123 21.13 28.24 10.61
C ILE A 123 19.98 27.48 11.30
N PHE A 124 18.93 27.13 10.56
CA PHE A 124 17.75 26.38 11.07
C PHE A 124 17.93 24.86 11.02
N LEU A 125 19.14 24.38 10.74
CA LEU A 125 19.49 22.96 10.59
C LEU A 125 20.32 22.39 11.76
N LYS A 126 20.57 23.18 12.81
CA LYS A 126 21.18 22.73 14.07
C LYS A 126 20.14 22.48 15.15
#